data_AF-A0AAI9XM97-F1
#
_entry.id   AF-A0AAI9XM97-F1
#
_cell.length_a   1.000
_cell.length_b   1.000
_cell.length_c   1.000
_cell.angle_alpha   90.00
_cell.angle_beta   90.00
_cell.angle_gamma   90.00
#
_symmetry.space_group_name_H-M   'P 1'
#
loop_
_entity.id
_entity.type
_entity.pdbx_description
1 polymer ?
#
loop_
_entity_poly.entity_id
_entity_poly.type
_entity_poly.pdbx_seq_one_letter_code
_entity_poly.pdbx_strand_id
1 'polypeptide(L)'
;MNVRDASLASHDADFIVEAFDSTLAPLAAMGSGAMWGSQPFSQKDGFVEENLKDVATSERYRSTGEGDALRIFIAEVEVESPAGTAAITPHDAGQDEPGPRYRTAEDGKRYVSVGAAFVRTNWLPSHVERQFDKEEKIRDELGGKKDGFVYLDVIVTDYRTGQYRKGAGEALIRQAKEHGVAEGMQVLYVDAWAGNEKKLNR
;
A
#
# COMPACT_ATOMS: atom_id res chain seq x y z
N MET A 1 -6.52 -13.55 -6.16
CA MET A 1 -5.67 -12.55 -5.49
C MET A 1 -5.25 -13.13 -4.15
N ASN A 2 -3.96 -13.28 -3.91
CA ASN A 2 -3.43 -13.60 -2.59
C ASN A 2 -3.08 -12.28 -1.86
N VAL A 3 -3.21 -12.26 -0.54
CA VAL A 3 -2.75 -11.14 0.29
C VAL A 3 -1.89 -11.69 1.41
N ARG A 4 -0.73 -11.08 1.63
CA ARG A 4 0.22 -11.44 2.67
C ARG A 4 0.74 -10.20 3.38
N ASP A 5 1.41 -10.38 4.50
CA ASP A 5 2.19 -9.30 5.09
C ASP A 5 3.38 -8.91 4.19
N ALA A 6 3.73 -7.64 4.22
CA ALA A 6 4.98 -7.14 3.68
C ALA A 6 6.18 -7.63 4.50
N SER A 7 7.32 -7.73 3.83
CA SER A 7 8.58 -8.13 4.42
C SER A 7 9.77 -7.48 3.74
N LEU A 8 10.82 -7.20 4.53
CA LEU A 8 12.10 -6.76 3.96
C LEU A 8 12.75 -7.87 3.13
N ALA A 9 12.60 -9.13 3.55
CA ALA A 9 13.15 -10.29 2.85
C ALA A 9 12.60 -10.47 1.42
N SER A 10 11.36 -10.03 1.16
CA SER A 10 10.76 -10.07 -0.18
C SER A 10 10.96 -8.77 -0.97
N HIS A 11 11.78 -7.83 -0.49
CA HIS A 11 12.00 -6.52 -1.10
C HIS A 11 10.70 -5.70 -1.28
N ASP A 12 9.78 -5.82 -0.32
CA ASP A 12 8.47 -5.16 -0.45
C ASP A 12 8.55 -3.63 -0.33
N ALA A 13 9.55 -3.10 0.37
CA ALA A 13 9.79 -1.66 0.43
C ALA A 13 10.08 -1.08 -0.97
N ASP A 14 10.94 -1.74 -1.75
CA ASP A 14 11.23 -1.34 -3.14
C ASP A 14 9.96 -1.42 -4.00
N PHE A 15 9.20 -2.52 -3.88
CA PHE A 15 7.95 -2.69 -4.60
C PHE A 15 6.96 -1.56 -4.32
N ILE A 16 6.82 -1.13 -3.06
CA ILE A 16 5.90 -0.07 -2.68
C ILE A 16 6.33 1.25 -3.35
N VAL A 17 7.61 1.63 -3.27
CA VAL A 17 8.13 2.85 -3.91
C VAL A 17 7.87 2.84 -5.41
N GLU A 18 8.17 1.73 -6.08
CA GLU A 18 7.93 1.62 -7.51
C GLU A 18 6.44 1.60 -7.88
N ALA A 19 5.59 1.02 -7.03
CA ALA A 19 4.14 1.05 -7.23
C ALA A 19 3.63 2.49 -7.16
N PHE A 20 4.14 3.31 -6.24
CA PHE A 20 3.85 4.75 -6.20
C PHE A 20 4.29 5.46 -7.47
N ASP A 21 5.53 5.26 -7.93
CA ASP A 21 6.03 5.86 -9.17
C ASP A 21 5.16 5.50 -10.37
N SER A 22 4.73 4.23 -10.46
CA SER A 22 3.90 3.73 -11.56
C SER A 22 2.56 4.47 -11.73
N THR A 23 2.07 5.12 -10.67
CA THR A 23 0.77 5.80 -10.68
C THR A 23 0.82 7.19 -11.31
N LEU A 24 1.98 7.84 -11.37
CA LEU A 24 2.09 9.27 -11.66
C LEU A 24 1.61 9.59 -13.08
N ALA A 25 2.08 8.84 -14.07
CA ALA A 25 1.66 9.01 -15.47
C ALA A 25 0.14 8.74 -15.65
N PRO A 26 -0.43 7.63 -15.15
CA PRO A 26 -1.88 7.42 -15.16
C PRO A 26 -2.70 8.52 -14.48
N LEU A 27 -2.27 8.99 -13.30
CA LEU A 27 -2.95 10.08 -12.59
C LEU A 27 -2.92 11.38 -13.41
N ALA A 28 -1.78 11.71 -14.00
CA ALA A 28 -1.65 12.87 -14.87
C ALA A 28 -2.57 12.77 -16.10
N ALA A 29 -2.62 11.60 -16.75
CA ALA A 29 -3.48 11.36 -17.91
C ALA A 29 -4.98 11.52 -17.61
N MET A 30 -5.40 11.23 -16.37
CA MET A 30 -6.78 11.41 -15.91
C MET A 30 -7.05 12.79 -15.26
N GLY A 31 -6.14 13.76 -15.40
CA GLY A 31 -6.29 15.10 -14.81
C GLY A 31 -6.17 15.13 -13.27
N SER A 32 -5.68 14.05 -12.67
CA SER A 32 -5.50 13.89 -11.22
C SER A 32 -4.05 14.00 -10.77
N GLY A 33 -3.15 14.49 -11.63
CA GLY A 33 -1.71 14.62 -11.33
C GLY A 33 -1.42 15.54 -10.13
N ALA A 34 -2.30 16.50 -9.83
CA ALA A 34 -2.17 17.36 -8.65
C ALA A 34 -2.25 16.59 -7.31
N MET A 35 -2.79 15.37 -7.32
CA MET A 35 -2.88 14.53 -6.13
C MET A 35 -1.50 14.24 -5.54
N TRP A 36 -0.53 13.81 -6.37
CA TRP A 36 0.79 13.35 -5.91
C TRP A 36 1.98 14.12 -6.53
N GLY A 37 1.69 15.05 -7.45
CA GLY A 37 2.67 15.82 -8.19
C GLY A 37 3.24 15.05 -9.38
N SER A 38 4.32 15.58 -9.96
CA SER A 38 5.01 14.99 -11.11
C SER A 38 6.37 14.39 -10.78
N GLN A 39 6.92 14.67 -9.60
CA GLN A 39 8.20 14.11 -9.15
C GLN A 39 7.99 12.66 -8.72
N PRO A 40 8.74 11.69 -9.28
CA PRO A 40 8.78 10.32 -8.79
C PRO A 40 9.02 10.27 -7.30
N PHE A 41 8.27 9.42 -6.60
CA PHE A 41 8.45 9.16 -5.18
C PHE A 41 9.82 8.57 -4.86
N SER A 42 10.40 7.75 -5.74
CA SER A 42 11.79 7.30 -5.63
C SER A 42 12.82 8.45 -5.62
N GLN A 43 12.44 9.62 -6.14
CA GLN A 43 13.29 10.82 -6.18
C GLN A 43 12.92 11.84 -5.10
N LYS A 44 11.94 11.55 -4.23
CA LYS A 44 11.59 12.44 -3.11
C LYS A 44 12.47 12.11 -1.91
N ASP A 45 13.12 13.14 -1.36
CA ASP A 45 13.99 13.02 -0.20
C ASP A 45 13.28 12.29 0.96
N GLY A 46 13.87 11.19 1.41
CA GLY A 46 13.40 10.41 2.56
C GLY A 46 12.31 9.38 2.27
N PHE A 47 11.70 9.35 1.08
CA PHE A 47 10.57 8.46 0.81
C PHE A 47 10.99 6.98 0.74
N VAL A 48 12.16 6.69 0.17
CA VAL A 48 12.71 5.34 0.10
C VAL A 48 13.05 4.83 1.51
N GLU A 49 13.72 5.66 2.30
CA GLU A 49 14.11 5.35 3.67
C GLU A 49 12.89 5.18 4.58
N GLU A 50 11.86 5.99 4.40
CA GLU A 50 10.59 5.90 5.12
C GLU A 50 9.88 4.57 4.82
N ASN A 51 9.79 4.16 3.56
CA ASN A 51 9.16 2.88 3.20
C ASN A 51 9.95 1.67 3.73
N LEU A 52 11.29 1.73 3.73
CA LEU A 52 12.12 0.72 4.38
C LEU A 52 11.82 0.62 5.88
N LYS A 53 11.73 1.78 6.55
CA LYS A 53 11.40 1.86 7.98
C LYS A 53 9.98 1.37 8.28
N ASP A 54 9.01 1.68 7.43
CA ASP A 54 7.61 1.30 7.61
C ASP A 54 7.43 -0.22 7.46
N VAL A 55 8.08 -0.85 6.48
CA VAL A 55 8.08 -2.32 6.34
C VAL A 55 8.74 -2.97 7.55
N ALA A 56 9.88 -2.45 8.01
CA ALA A 56 10.54 -2.96 9.22
C ALA A 56 9.66 -2.80 10.48
N THR A 57 8.98 -1.67 10.61
CA THR A 57 8.04 -1.39 11.71
C THR A 57 6.88 -2.38 11.68
N SER A 58 6.29 -2.62 10.51
CA SER A 58 5.22 -3.61 10.33
C SER A 58 5.66 -5.03 10.68
N GLU A 59 6.85 -5.45 10.23
CA GLU A 59 7.39 -6.77 10.58
C GLU A 59 7.64 -6.92 12.09
N ARG A 60 8.19 -5.89 12.72
CA ARG A 60 8.41 -5.86 14.17
C ARG A 60 7.09 -5.94 14.92
N TYR A 61 6.14 -5.06 14.62
CA TYR A 61 4.84 -5.05 15.30
C TYR A 61 4.11 -6.39 15.16
N ARG A 62 4.13 -7.00 13.97
CA ARG A 62 3.54 -8.34 13.77
C ARG A 62 4.21 -9.42 14.62
N SER A 63 5.54 -9.37 14.77
CA SER A 63 6.30 -10.43 15.46
C SER A 63 6.35 -10.26 16.98
N THR A 64 6.26 -9.03 17.50
CA THR A 64 6.40 -8.75 18.94
C THR A 64 5.16 -8.12 19.58
N GLY A 65 4.25 -7.54 18.79
CA GLY A 65 3.14 -6.71 19.28
C GLY A 65 3.59 -5.35 19.84
N GLU A 66 4.86 -4.98 19.69
CA GLU A 66 5.43 -3.75 20.26
C GLU A 66 5.65 -2.67 19.19
N GLY A 67 5.56 -1.41 19.62
CA GLY A 67 5.81 -0.25 18.77
C GLY A 67 4.54 0.27 18.11
N ASP A 68 4.70 1.01 17.01
CA ASP A 68 3.57 1.51 16.23
C ASP A 68 2.78 0.32 15.67
N ALA A 69 1.46 0.34 15.89
CA ALA A 69 0.53 -0.69 15.42
C ALA A 69 0.26 -0.60 13.91
N LEU A 70 1.33 -0.55 13.12
CA LEU A 70 1.34 -0.52 11.67
C LEU A 70 1.38 -1.95 11.14
N ARG A 71 0.53 -2.23 10.16
CA ARG A 71 0.53 -3.44 9.35
C ARG A 71 0.52 -3.06 7.88
N ILE A 72 1.42 -3.66 7.11
CA ILE A 72 1.49 -3.49 5.67
C ILE A 72 1.18 -4.82 5.01
N PHE A 73 0.22 -4.79 4.09
CA PHE A 73 -0.21 -5.95 3.32
C PHE A 73 0.16 -5.79 1.85
N ILE A 74 0.63 -6.86 1.22
CA ILE A 74 0.93 -6.96 -0.20
C ILE A 74 -0.10 -7.87 -0.86
N ALA A 75 -0.77 -7.35 -1.87
CA ALA A 75 -1.59 -8.13 -2.78
C ALA A 75 -0.74 -8.64 -3.94
N GLU A 76 -0.93 -9.90 -4.29
CA GLU A 76 -0.17 -10.57 -5.33
C GLU A 76 -1.00 -11.62 -6.09
N VAL A 77 -0.53 -12.00 -7.27
CA VAL A 77 -1.18 -12.97 -8.15
C VAL A 77 -0.20 -14.07 -8.51
N GLU A 78 -0.64 -15.33 -8.37
CA GLU A 78 0.12 -16.48 -8.84
C GLU A 78 0.26 -16.40 -10.37
N VAL A 79 1.48 -16.54 -10.86
CA VAL A 79 1.78 -16.52 -12.29
C VAL A 79 2.49 -17.81 -12.67
N GLU A 80 2.22 -18.29 -13.88
CA GLU A 80 2.94 -19.43 -14.42
C GLU A 80 4.43 -19.08 -14.52
N SER A 81 5.28 -19.93 -13.97
CA SER A 81 6.72 -19.86 -14.24
C SER A 81 6.91 -20.08 -15.74
N PRO A 82 7.62 -19.20 -16.47
CA PRO A 82 7.91 -19.45 -17.87
C PRO A 82 8.57 -20.82 -18.01
N ALA A 83 8.02 -21.67 -18.86
CA ALA A 83 8.64 -22.95 -19.19
C ALA A 83 10.01 -22.66 -19.84
N GLY A 84 11.09 -22.83 -19.08
CA GLY A 84 12.44 -22.88 -19.65
C GLY A 84 13.22 -21.57 -19.77
N THR A 85 13.00 -20.56 -18.93
CA THR A 85 13.99 -19.48 -18.75
C THR A 85 14.40 -19.38 -17.29
N ALA A 86 15.71 -19.43 -17.08
CA ALA A 86 16.40 -19.31 -15.81
C ALA A 86 15.82 -18.18 -14.94
N ALA A 87 15.90 -18.38 -13.63
CA ALA A 87 15.57 -17.41 -12.59
C ALA A 87 15.85 -15.96 -13.02
N ILE A 88 14.81 -15.22 -13.39
CA ILE A 88 14.87 -13.76 -13.43
C ILE A 88 14.66 -13.32 -11.98
N THR A 89 15.77 -13.34 -11.24
CA THR A 89 15.98 -12.64 -9.97
C THR A 89 16.39 -11.19 -10.26
N PRO A 90 16.36 -10.27 -9.29
CA PRO A 90 16.00 -8.87 -9.48
C PRO A 90 16.95 -8.11 -10.42
N HIS A 91 16.34 -7.20 -11.18
CA HIS A 91 17.01 -6.23 -12.04
C HIS A 91 17.68 -6.86 -13.27
N ASP A 92 16.94 -6.90 -14.39
CA ASP A 92 17.62 -6.86 -15.68
C ASP A 92 18.39 -5.54 -15.72
N ALA A 93 19.69 -5.61 -15.47
CA ALA A 93 20.62 -4.51 -15.60
C ALA A 93 20.57 -4.03 -17.05
N GLY A 94 19.97 -2.86 -17.29
CA GLY A 94 19.84 -2.28 -18.62
C GLY A 94 18.42 -1.83 -19.03
N GLN A 95 17.40 -1.96 -18.17
CA GLN A 95 16.14 -1.24 -18.35
C GLN A 95 16.16 0.07 -17.53
N ASP A 96 15.80 1.19 -18.19
CA ASP A 96 15.76 2.52 -17.58
C ASP A 96 14.67 2.66 -16.49
N GLU A 97 13.67 1.76 -16.50
CA GLU A 97 12.64 1.67 -15.46
C GLU A 97 12.57 0.25 -14.89
N PRO A 98 12.42 0.08 -13.56
CA PRO A 98 12.26 -1.24 -12.97
C PRO A 98 10.95 -1.88 -13.46
N GLY A 99 11.03 -3.15 -13.89
CA GLY A 99 9.86 -3.95 -14.26
C GLY A 99 9.03 -4.43 -13.06
N PRO A 100 7.95 -5.21 -13.29
CA PRO A 100 7.15 -5.79 -12.22
C PRO A 100 7.98 -6.65 -11.25
N ARG A 101 7.68 -6.54 -9.95
CA ARG A 101 8.37 -7.30 -8.89
C ARG A 101 7.74 -8.69 -8.75
N TYR A 102 8.57 -9.72 -8.86
CA TYR A 102 8.19 -11.12 -8.66
C TYR A 102 8.85 -11.69 -7.42
N ARG A 103 8.19 -12.66 -6.80
CA ARG A 103 8.80 -13.52 -5.78
C ARG A 103 8.44 -14.98 -6.02
N THR A 104 9.27 -15.86 -5.49
CA THR A 104 8.97 -17.30 -5.40
C THR A 104 8.67 -17.61 -3.94
N ALA A 105 7.51 -18.19 -3.68
CA ALA A 105 7.14 -18.65 -2.34
C ALA A 105 7.84 -19.98 -1.99
N GLU A 106 7.77 -20.39 -0.72
CA GLU A 106 8.42 -21.62 -0.24
C GLU A 106 7.91 -22.90 -0.92
N ASP A 107 6.66 -22.87 -1.42
CA ASP A 107 6.05 -23.95 -2.19
C ASP A 107 6.49 -23.98 -3.67
N GLY A 108 7.42 -23.11 -4.07
CA GLY A 108 7.93 -22.98 -5.42
C GLY A 108 7.02 -22.21 -6.38
N LYS A 109 5.85 -21.75 -5.93
CA LYS A 109 4.96 -20.93 -6.76
C LYS A 109 5.52 -19.52 -6.94
N ARG A 110 5.36 -18.99 -8.15
CA ARG A 110 5.78 -17.62 -8.48
C ARG A 110 4.59 -16.69 -8.36
N TYR A 111 4.83 -15.53 -7.76
CA TYR A 111 3.84 -14.47 -7.60
C TYR A 111 4.37 -13.16 -8.15
N VAL A 112 3.48 -12.36 -8.73
CA VAL A 112 3.73 -10.94 -9.05
C VAL A 112 3.04 -10.08 -7.99
N SER A 113 3.76 -9.14 -7.38
CA SER A 113 3.18 -8.16 -6.46
C SER A 113 2.40 -7.12 -7.26
N VAL A 114 1.18 -6.79 -6.84
CA VAL A 114 0.25 -5.94 -7.62
C VAL A 114 -0.36 -4.78 -6.83
N GLY A 115 -0.29 -4.80 -5.51
CA GLY A 115 -0.66 -3.65 -4.69
C GLY A 115 -0.20 -3.77 -3.25
N ALA A 116 -0.26 -2.66 -2.52
CA ALA A 116 0.04 -2.58 -1.10
C ALA A 116 -1.02 -1.77 -0.35
N ALA A 117 -1.23 -2.11 0.92
CA ALA A 117 -2.05 -1.32 1.84
C ALA A 117 -1.39 -1.17 3.20
N PHE A 118 -1.45 0.04 3.76
CA PHE A 118 -0.89 0.37 5.07
C PHE A 118 -2.04 0.62 6.02
N VAL A 119 -2.00 -0.05 7.16
CA VAL A 119 -3.12 -0.12 8.10
C VAL A 119 -2.58 0.15 9.50
N ARG A 120 -3.21 1.07 10.23
CA ARG A 120 -2.79 1.44 11.58
C ARG A 120 -3.98 1.36 12.54
N THR A 121 -3.84 0.69 13.68
CA THR A 121 -4.92 0.66 14.69
C THR A 121 -4.83 1.87 15.61
N ASN A 122 -5.97 2.47 15.96
CA ASN A 122 -6.08 3.52 16.97
C ASN A 122 -5.14 4.73 16.74
N TRP A 123 -4.85 5.00 15.46
CA TRP A 123 -3.97 6.06 15.02
C TRP A 123 -4.66 6.87 13.93
N LEU A 124 -4.49 8.19 13.98
CA LEU A 124 -4.95 9.10 12.95
C LEU A 124 -3.77 9.90 12.41
N PRO A 125 -3.75 10.17 11.10
CA PRO A 125 -2.72 11.03 10.54
C PRO A 125 -2.99 12.49 10.96
N SER A 126 -1.92 13.24 11.18
CA SER A 126 -2.02 14.63 11.68
C SER A 126 -2.87 15.55 10.79
N HIS A 127 -2.98 15.28 9.49
CA HIS A 127 -3.82 16.08 8.58
C HIS A 127 -5.32 15.87 8.80
N VAL A 128 -5.74 14.70 9.30
CA VAL A 128 -7.12 14.43 9.70
C VAL A 128 -7.43 15.10 11.03
N GLU A 129 -6.51 15.04 12.01
CA GLU A 129 -6.67 15.74 13.29
C GLU A 129 -6.81 17.26 13.08
N ARG A 130 -6.07 17.84 12.12
CA ARG A 130 -6.20 19.26 11.71
C ARG A 130 -7.57 19.62 11.11
N GLN A 131 -8.43 18.65 10.79
CA GLN A 131 -9.80 18.91 10.35
C GLN A 131 -10.78 19.04 11.52
N PHE A 132 -10.42 18.66 12.75
CA PHE A 132 -11.34 18.71 13.88
C PHE A 132 -11.84 20.13 14.18
N ASP A 133 -11.04 21.14 13.89
CA ASP A 133 -11.44 22.55 14.05
C ASP A 133 -12.28 23.09 12.87
N LYS A 134 -12.37 22.33 11.77
CA LYS A 134 -12.95 22.78 10.50
C LYS A 134 -14.25 22.06 10.14
N GLU A 135 -14.34 20.78 10.50
CA GLU A 135 -15.42 19.89 10.08
C GLU A 135 -16.03 19.22 11.31
N GLU A 136 -17.17 19.76 11.76
CA GLU A 136 -17.86 19.30 12.98
C GLU A 136 -18.14 17.80 12.93
N LYS A 137 -18.53 17.26 11.78
CA LYS A 137 -18.80 15.82 11.61
C LYS A 137 -17.56 14.95 11.85
N ILE A 138 -16.39 15.40 11.40
CA ILE A 138 -15.14 14.66 11.62
C ILE A 138 -14.77 14.73 13.10
N ARG A 139 -14.90 15.91 13.72
CA ARG A 139 -14.66 16.10 15.15
C ARG A 139 -15.61 15.28 16.01
N ASP A 140 -16.89 15.23 15.69
CA ASP A 140 -17.87 14.52 16.51
C ASP A 140 -17.68 13.00 16.43
N GLU A 141 -17.19 12.49 15.30
CA GLU A 141 -16.93 11.05 15.09
C GLU A 141 -15.55 10.60 15.65
N LEU A 142 -14.51 11.41 15.46
CA LEU A 142 -13.11 11.04 15.74
C LEU A 142 -12.49 11.84 16.89
N GLY A 143 -13.03 13.00 17.23
CA GLY A 143 -12.51 13.89 18.27
C GLY A 143 -12.59 13.23 19.64
N GLY A 144 -11.42 12.91 20.20
CA GLY A 144 -11.32 12.21 21.49
C GLY A 144 -11.52 10.69 21.40
N LYS A 145 -11.76 10.12 20.22
CA LYS A 145 -11.77 8.67 20.01
C LYS A 145 -10.33 8.15 20.11
N LYS A 146 -10.06 7.33 21.11
CA LYS A 146 -8.71 6.81 21.40
C LYS A 146 -8.49 5.38 20.91
N ASP A 147 -9.56 4.62 20.74
CA ASP A 147 -9.48 3.21 20.41
C ASP A 147 -10.70 2.68 19.61
N GLY A 148 -10.65 1.40 19.25
CA GLY A 148 -11.73 0.68 18.60
C GLY A 148 -11.83 0.88 17.09
N PHE A 149 -10.77 1.37 16.44
CA PHE A 149 -10.77 1.58 15.00
C PHE A 149 -9.45 1.24 14.32
N VAL A 150 -9.58 0.95 13.03
CA VAL A 150 -8.49 0.84 12.08
C VAL A 150 -8.51 2.04 11.14
N TYR A 151 -7.34 2.55 10.80
CA TYR A 151 -7.13 3.55 9.76
C TYR A 151 -6.42 2.92 8.57
N LEU A 152 -7.03 2.99 7.38
CA LEU A 152 -6.38 2.66 6.11
C LEU A 152 -5.62 3.89 5.63
N ASP A 153 -4.31 3.90 5.85
CA ASP A 153 -3.41 5.04 5.62
C ASP A 153 -3.04 5.17 4.13
N VAL A 154 -2.70 4.04 3.51
CA VAL A 154 -2.30 3.99 2.11
C VAL A 154 -2.96 2.80 1.43
N ILE A 155 -3.39 3.00 0.19
CA ILE A 155 -3.61 1.92 -0.76
C ILE A 155 -3.04 2.31 -2.12
N VAL A 156 -2.18 1.45 -2.67
CA VAL A 156 -1.53 1.67 -3.96
C VAL A 156 -1.55 0.39 -4.78
N THR A 157 -1.71 0.51 -6.09
CA THR A 157 -1.59 -0.62 -7.02
C THR A 157 -0.57 -0.30 -8.09
N ASP A 158 0.19 -1.31 -8.49
CA ASP A 158 1.26 -1.16 -9.46
C ASP A 158 0.70 -1.17 -10.89
N TYR A 159 0.66 -0.01 -11.54
CA TYR A 159 0.13 0.14 -12.89
C TYR A 159 0.93 -0.64 -13.94
N ARG A 160 2.21 -0.96 -13.67
CA ARG A 160 3.06 -1.75 -14.58
C ARG A 160 2.57 -3.20 -14.72
N THR A 161 1.79 -3.69 -13.77
CA THR A 161 1.24 -5.07 -13.77
C THR A 161 -0.02 -5.24 -14.62
N GLY A 162 -0.50 -4.17 -15.26
CA GLY A 162 -1.61 -4.24 -16.21
C GLY A 162 -2.89 -4.82 -15.61
N GLN A 163 -3.38 -5.92 -16.17
CA GLN A 163 -4.63 -6.57 -15.72
C GLN A 163 -4.47 -7.31 -14.38
N TYR A 164 -3.25 -7.68 -13.97
CA TYR A 164 -3.05 -8.47 -12.74
C TYR A 164 -3.47 -7.72 -11.47
N ARG A 165 -3.38 -6.39 -11.45
CA ARG A 165 -3.83 -5.58 -10.29
C ARG A 165 -5.34 -5.43 -10.17
N LYS A 166 -6.13 -5.92 -11.14
CA LYS A 166 -7.59 -5.81 -11.07
C LYS A 166 -8.10 -6.57 -9.84
N GLY A 167 -8.86 -5.90 -8.99
CA GLY A 167 -9.35 -6.43 -7.71
C GLY A 167 -8.36 -6.32 -6.54
N ALA A 168 -7.16 -5.76 -6.74
CA ALA A 168 -6.17 -5.66 -5.66
C ALA A 168 -6.67 -4.74 -4.54
N GLY A 169 -7.31 -3.63 -4.90
CA GLY A 169 -7.93 -2.73 -3.94
C GLY A 169 -9.00 -3.41 -3.08
N GLU A 170 -9.88 -4.19 -3.69
CA GLU A 170 -10.91 -4.96 -2.98
C GLU A 170 -10.29 -5.97 -2.00
N ALA A 171 -9.29 -6.73 -2.45
CA ALA A 171 -8.63 -7.72 -1.63
C ALA A 171 -7.89 -7.10 -0.44
N LEU A 172 -7.21 -5.97 -0.65
CA LEU A 172 -6.50 -5.24 0.40
C LEU A 172 -7.46 -4.62 1.43
N ILE A 173 -8.57 -4.02 0.99
CA ILE A 173 -9.60 -3.49 1.90
C ILE A 173 -10.22 -4.63 2.71
N ARG A 174 -10.49 -5.78 2.08
CA ARG A 174 -10.99 -6.96 2.79
C ARG A 174 -9.98 -7.42 3.86
N GLN A 175 -8.69 -7.49 3.53
CA GLN A 175 -7.64 -7.83 4.49
C GLN A 175 -7.56 -6.83 5.64
N ALA A 176 -7.68 -5.53 5.38
CA ALA A 176 -7.67 -4.50 6.41
C ALA A 176 -8.86 -4.66 7.38
N LYS A 177 -10.05 -5.01 6.88
CA LYS A 177 -11.22 -5.32 7.71
C LYS A 177 -11.02 -6.59 8.55
N GLU A 178 -10.51 -7.65 7.93
CA GLU A 178 -10.22 -8.92 8.63
C GLU A 178 -9.19 -8.70 9.76
N HIS A 179 -8.15 -7.90 9.51
CA HIS A 179 -7.21 -7.49 10.54
C HIS A 179 -7.90 -6.71 11.66
N GLY A 180 -8.71 -5.70 11.33
CA GLY A 180 -9.44 -4.93 12.34
C GLY A 180 -10.34 -5.81 13.22
N VAL A 181 -11.10 -6.73 12.62
CA VAL A 181 -11.93 -7.68 13.38
C VAL A 181 -11.08 -8.57 14.30
N ALA A 182 -9.94 -9.06 13.82
CA ALA A 182 -9.04 -9.88 14.62
C ALA A 182 -8.44 -9.12 15.82
N GLU A 183 -8.21 -7.81 15.67
CA GLU A 183 -7.75 -6.92 16.76
C GLU A 183 -8.90 -6.39 17.64
N GLY A 184 -10.15 -6.77 17.37
CA GLY A 184 -11.32 -6.31 18.14
C GLY A 184 -11.79 -4.88 17.80
N MET A 185 -11.36 -4.34 16.66
CA MET A 185 -11.76 -3.03 16.16
C MET A 185 -13.16 -3.08 15.54
N GLN A 186 -13.90 -1.98 15.65
CA GLN A 186 -15.30 -1.91 15.23
C GLN A 186 -15.51 -1.13 13.94
N VAL A 187 -14.57 -0.22 13.61
CA VAL A 187 -14.71 0.72 12.49
C VAL A 187 -13.41 0.76 11.69
N LEU A 188 -13.53 0.86 10.37
CA LEU A 188 -12.42 1.19 9.47
C LEU A 188 -12.66 2.58 8.89
N TYR A 189 -11.72 3.49 9.13
CA TYR A 189 -11.67 4.82 8.52
C TYR A 189 -10.64 4.86 7.40
N VAL A 190 -10.87 5.78 6.47
CA VAL A 190 -9.95 6.13 5.38
C VAL A 190 -10.22 7.59 5.02
N ASP A 191 -9.17 8.31 4.61
CA ASP A 191 -9.34 9.57 3.87
C ASP A 191 -8.97 9.37 2.41
N ALA A 192 -9.65 10.08 1.53
CA ALA A 192 -9.38 10.05 0.11
C ALA A 192 -9.34 11.46 -0.44
N TRP A 193 -8.38 11.72 -1.32
CA TRP A 193 -8.34 12.97 -2.04
C TRP A 193 -9.57 13.10 -2.95
N ALA A 194 -10.40 14.10 -2.69
CA ALA A 194 -11.70 14.29 -3.33
C ALA A 194 -11.64 15.00 -4.70
N GLY A 195 -10.46 15.18 -5.30
CA GLY A 195 -10.35 15.83 -6.60
C GLY A 195 -10.89 14.96 -7.75
N ASN A 196 -10.44 15.21 -8.99
CA ASN A 196 -11.11 14.67 -10.19
C ASN A 196 -12.62 15.00 -10.20
N GLU A 197 -13.00 16.22 -9.80
CA GLU A 197 -14.41 16.63 -9.65
C GLU A 197 -15.25 15.69 -8.76
N LYS A 198 -14.64 15.04 -7.76
CA LYS A 198 -15.25 14.03 -6.89
C LYS A 198 -15.69 12.75 -7.62
N LYS A 199 -15.14 12.49 -8.80
CA LYS A 199 -15.39 11.26 -9.57
C LYS A 199 -14.45 10.15 -9.10
N LEU A 200 -14.97 8.92 -9.09
CA LEU A 200 -14.14 7.73 -8.90
C LEU A 200 -13.23 7.54 -10.12
N ASN A 201 -11.95 7.26 -9.90
CA ASN A 201 -11.04 6.83 -10.97
C ASN A 201 -11.55 5.48 -11.50
N ARG A 202 -11.85 5.40 -12.81
CA ARG A 202 -12.42 4.22 -13.47
C ARG A 202 -11.35 3.32 -14.08
#